data_AF-A0A0G2EQ28-F1
#
_entry.id   AF-A0A0G2EQ28-F1
#
_cell.length_a   1.000
_cell.length_b   1.000
_cell.length_c   1.000
_cell.angle_alpha   90.00
_cell.angle_beta   90.00
_cell.angle_gamma   90.00
#
_symmetry.space_group_name_H-M   'P 1'
#
loop_
_entity.id
_entity.type
_entity.pdbx_description
1 polymer ?
#
loop_
_entity_poly.entity_id
_entity_poly.type
_entity_poly.pdbx_seq_one_letter_code
_entity_poly.pdbx_strand_id
1 'polypeptide(L)'
;MQDKHGNLITCSNNDTIILNGPLPSAPSDCPRGPSALELILSPDVSGNETSQAAYEFCSTLVIAVWARHSSICNRNHTDLTSTDTTLALGCQPSLAAGAATVTVNTEGQVQRVAPFNTTTADDQVRRHFSNEPRELFRQAQQYYINNQNENNNGEGTGRTWHNDSLPSDFHNYLIAQRNLSGVARTLLDPHSPVPSAAAASAAFAAAYAEIFAIWLASHKDRLLLPRGDNDTASSTLSGHLIVYETRIFLSTPMFAIAVAILSLYVVMPLVVYARRPGRFLPQLPTTLASVIAMTAASGAMRDFRGTSGMTKREREEWLEGLGERYAYGSYLGAADGRVHVGVEKAPWVSVRVPLGEKKRLGWLSGGGGRGDDDGNDGKERTAWPWSRLRRKKSANSEQDGLVTEPPTGRQGSDDADAAGRRESNGIGQQH
;
A
#
# COMPACT_ATOMS: atom_id res chain seq x y z
N MET A 1 -38.71 -23.72 -27.84
CA MET A 1 -37.56 -23.16 -28.59
C MET A 1 -36.87 -24.29 -29.34
N GLN A 2 -36.07 -24.03 -30.37
CA GLN A 2 -35.31 -25.09 -31.05
C GLN A 2 -33.86 -25.09 -30.58
N ASP A 3 -33.29 -26.27 -30.35
CA ASP A 3 -31.86 -26.41 -30.10
C ASP A 3 -31.04 -26.24 -31.39
N LYS A 4 -29.71 -26.29 -31.26
CA LYS A 4 -28.77 -26.20 -32.39
C LYS A 4 -28.93 -27.33 -33.44
N HIS A 5 -29.69 -28.38 -33.13
CA HIS A 5 -29.99 -29.51 -34.03
C HIS A 5 -31.43 -29.48 -34.57
N GLY A 6 -32.20 -28.42 -34.25
CA GLY A 6 -33.60 -28.27 -34.68
C GLY A 6 -34.62 -29.01 -33.80
N ASN A 7 -34.21 -29.60 -32.68
CA ASN A 7 -35.12 -30.28 -31.76
C ASN A 7 -35.93 -29.25 -30.96
N LEU A 8 -37.23 -29.48 -30.82
CA LEU A 8 -38.09 -28.64 -30.00
C LEU A 8 -37.83 -28.94 -28.50
N ILE A 9 -37.37 -27.93 -27.77
CA ILE A 9 -37.16 -27.96 -26.32
C ILE A 9 -38.16 -27.03 -25.64
N THR A 10 -38.77 -27.54 -24.57
CA THR A 10 -39.71 -26.80 -23.71
C THR A 10 -39.05 -26.49 -22.37
N CYS A 11 -38.87 -25.20 -22.10
CA CYS A 11 -38.40 -24.70 -20.81
C CYS A 11 -39.56 -23.97 -20.11
N SER A 12 -39.63 -24.04 -18.79
CA SER A 12 -40.67 -23.41 -17.98
C SER A 12 -40.06 -22.73 -16.76
N ASN A 13 -40.69 -21.65 -16.30
CA ASN A 13 -40.40 -21.04 -15.01
C ASN A 13 -41.74 -20.95 -14.25
N ASN A 14 -41.89 -21.73 -13.18
CA ASN A 14 -43.15 -21.85 -12.46
C ASN A 14 -43.26 -20.90 -11.25
N ASP A 15 -42.15 -20.29 -10.84
CA ASP A 15 -42.03 -19.51 -9.60
C ASP A 15 -41.95 -17.99 -9.87
N THR A 16 -42.45 -17.55 -11.03
CA THR A 16 -42.45 -16.12 -11.39
C THR A 16 -43.73 -15.44 -10.89
N ILE A 17 -43.59 -14.61 -9.86
CA ILE A 17 -44.65 -13.72 -9.36
C ILE A 17 -44.56 -12.39 -10.10
N ILE A 18 -45.63 -11.97 -10.78
CA ILE A 18 -45.78 -10.66 -11.40
C ILE A 18 -46.67 -9.80 -10.50
N LEU A 19 -46.23 -8.59 -10.20
CA LEU A 19 -46.89 -7.68 -9.28
C LEU A 19 -47.64 -6.58 -10.03
N ASN A 20 -48.81 -6.24 -9.49
CA ASN A 20 -49.72 -5.29 -10.11
C ASN A 20 -49.30 -3.83 -10.00
N GLY A 21 -48.29 -3.43 -9.23
CA GLY A 21 -47.95 -2.01 -9.09
C GLY A 21 -46.71 -1.74 -8.24
N PRO A 22 -46.16 -0.52 -8.28
CA PRO A 22 -44.99 -0.16 -7.50
C PRO A 22 -45.29 -0.30 -6.00
N LEU A 23 -44.47 -1.06 -5.26
CA LEU A 23 -44.55 -1.12 -3.80
C LEU A 23 -44.19 0.26 -3.20
N PRO A 24 -44.79 0.74 -2.09
CA PRO A 24 -45.70 0.08 -1.14
C PRO A 24 -46.94 0.93 -0.79
N SER A 25 -48.08 0.72 -1.45
CA SER A 25 -49.39 1.19 -0.92
C SER A 25 -50.50 0.23 -1.31
N ALA A 26 -50.62 -0.88 -0.58
CA ALA A 26 -51.66 -1.90 -0.72
C ALA A 26 -51.60 -2.80 -1.99
N PRO A 27 -51.92 -4.10 -1.84
CA PRO A 27 -51.92 -5.10 -2.93
C PRO A 27 -53.00 -4.88 -4.01
N SER A 28 -53.74 -3.77 -3.95
CA SER A 28 -54.82 -3.40 -4.86
C SER A 28 -54.51 -2.18 -5.74
N ASP A 29 -53.39 -1.49 -5.51
CA ASP A 29 -53.02 -0.31 -6.30
C ASP A 29 -52.30 -0.72 -7.59
N CYS A 30 -53.11 -1.00 -8.60
CA CYS A 30 -52.64 -1.15 -9.97
C CYS A 30 -52.42 0.23 -10.64
N PRO A 31 -51.37 0.41 -11.46
CA PRO A 31 -51.18 1.59 -12.27
C PRO A 31 -52.38 1.76 -13.21
N ARG A 32 -52.91 2.98 -13.22
CA ARG A 32 -54.00 3.36 -14.11
C ARG A 32 -53.42 3.90 -15.41
N GLY A 33 -53.99 3.46 -16.52
CA GLY A 33 -53.58 3.85 -17.86
C GLY A 33 -52.50 2.94 -18.44
N PRO A 34 -51.81 3.39 -19.50
CA PRO A 34 -50.75 2.63 -20.15
C PRO A 34 -49.71 2.17 -19.14
N SER A 35 -49.42 0.86 -19.18
CA SER A 35 -48.55 0.18 -18.24
C SER A 35 -47.50 -0.65 -19.01
N ALA A 36 -46.30 -0.72 -18.45
CA ALA A 36 -45.18 -1.50 -18.95
C ALA A 36 -44.74 -2.55 -17.92
N LEU A 37 -44.12 -3.62 -18.41
CA LEU A 37 -43.56 -4.71 -17.61
C LEU A 37 -42.30 -5.25 -18.30
N GLU A 38 -41.23 -5.41 -17.53
CA GLU A 38 -39.97 -5.96 -18.02
C GLU A 38 -39.49 -7.14 -17.17
N LEU A 39 -39.37 -8.32 -17.78
CA LEU A 39 -38.98 -9.53 -17.07
C LEU A 39 -37.67 -10.07 -17.62
N ILE A 40 -36.70 -10.32 -16.74
CA ILE A 40 -35.52 -11.13 -17.04
C ILE A 40 -35.61 -12.42 -16.23
N LEU A 41 -35.66 -13.55 -16.92
CA LEU A 41 -35.91 -14.86 -16.34
C LEU A 41 -34.87 -15.87 -16.82
N SER A 42 -34.48 -16.80 -15.95
CA SER A 42 -33.79 -18.03 -16.32
C SER A 42 -34.80 -19.16 -16.14
N PRO A 43 -35.24 -19.83 -17.22
CA PRO A 43 -36.17 -20.93 -17.13
C PRO A 43 -35.45 -22.22 -16.73
N ASP A 44 -36.19 -23.16 -16.18
CA ASP A 44 -35.72 -24.53 -15.96
C ASP A 44 -36.41 -25.49 -16.93
N VAL A 45 -36.00 -26.74 -16.92
CA VAL A 45 -36.65 -27.81 -17.67
C VAL A 45 -38.05 -28.03 -17.13
N SER A 46 -39.02 -28.28 -18.02
CA SER A 46 -40.36 -28.67 -17.59
C SER A 46 -40.32 -29.98 -16.80
N GLY A 47 -41.11 -30.12 -15.73
CA GLY A 47 -41.03 -31.29 -14.83
C GLY A 47 -41.25 -32.67 -15.49
N ASN A 48 -41.76 -32.71 -16.72
CA ASN A 48 -41.96 -33.94 -17.50
C ASN A 48 -40.76 -34.30 -18.39
N GLU A 49 -39.78 -33.41 -18.52
CA GLU A 49 -38.63 -33.55 -19.42
C GLU A 49 -37.40 -34.00 -18.65
N THR A 50 -36.76 -35.07 -19.12
CA THR A 50 -35.62 -35.74 -18.45
C THR A 50 -34.35 -35.74 -19.31
N SER A 51 -34.43 -35.18 -20.52
CA SER A 51 -33.29 -35.08 -21.43
C SER A 51 -32.20 -34.18 -20.85
N GLN A 52 -30.98 -34.72 -20.74
CA GLN A 52 -29.79 -33.94 -20.38
C GLN A 52 -29.56 -32.77 -21.35
N ALA A 53 -29.85 -32.96 -22.63
CA ALA A 53 -29.72 -31.90 -23.63
C ALA A 53 -30.74 -30.76 -23.40
N ALA A 54 -31.95 -31.10 -22.96
CA ALA A 54 -32.95 -30.11 -22.57
C ALA A 54 -32.50 -29.33 -21.32
N TYR A 55 -31.95 -30.02 -20.33
CA TYR A 55 -31.36 -29.40 -19.14
C TYR A 55 -30.23 -28.44 -19.46
N GLU A 56 -29.28 -28.88 -20.28
CA GLU A 56 -28.18 -28.03 -20.73
C GLU A 56 -28.65 -26.80 -21.52
N PHE A 57 -29.70 -26.94 -22.32
CA PHE A 57 -30.26 -25.84 -23.08
C PHE A 57 -30.97 -24.84 -22.16
N CYS A 58 -31.93 -25.30 -21.34
CA CYS A 58 -32.72 -24.42 -20.48
C CYS A 58 -31.87 -23.73 -19.42
N SER A 59 -30.89 -24.41 -18.83
CA SER A 59 -30.00 -23.85 -17.79
C SER A 59 -29.04 -22.76 -18.27
N THR A 60 -28.91 -22.57 -19.59
CA THR A 60 -28.09 -21.49 -20.17
C THR A 60 -28.93 -20.43 -20.86
N LEU A 61 -30.23 -20.67 -21.01
CA LEU A 61 -31.17 -19.79 -21.66
C LEU A 61 -31.53 -18.63 -20.74
N VAL A 62 -31.56 -17.42 -21.31
CA VAL A 62 -32.09 -16.23 -20.64
C VAL A 62 -33.27 -15.74 -21.44
N ILE A 63 -34.40 -15.55 -20.77
CA ILE A 63 -35.61 -15.00 -21.36
C ILE A 63 -35.74 -13.54 -20.93
N ALA A 64 -35.80 -12.64 -21.90
CA ALA A 64 -36.09 -11.23 -21.67
C ALA A 64 -37.46 -10.89 -22.27
N VAL A 65 -38.37 -10.30 -21.48
CA VAL A 65 -39.74 -9.99 -21.89
C VAL A 65 -40.02 -8.51 -21.67
N TRP A 66 -40.59 -7.86 -22.68
CA TRP A 66 -41.15 -6.51 -22.58
C TRP A 66 -42.62 -6.58 -22.96
N ALA A 67 -43.50 -6.22 -22.04
CA ALA A 67 -44.93 -6.18 -22.28
C ALA A 67 -45.48 -4.76 -22.11
N ARG A 68 -46.56 -4.49 -22.84
CA ARG A 68 -47.31 -3.24 -22.82
C ARG A 68 -48.78 -3.55 -22.63
N HIS A 69 -49.48 -2.72 -21.88
CA HIS A 69 -50.92 -2.87 -21.75
C HIS A 69 -51.59 -1.53 -21.48
N SER A 70 -52.85 -1.37 -21.91
CA SER A 70 -53.60 -0.11 -21.73
C SER A 70 -54.21 0.05 -20.33
N SER A 71 -54.49 -1.06 -19.65
CA SER A 71 -54.98 -1.11 -18.26
C SER A 71 -54.86 -2.51 -17.68
N ILE A 72 -54.11 -2.69 -16.59
CA ILE A 72 -53.88 -4.02 -15.99
C ILE A 72 -54.85 -4.37 -14.86
N CYS A 73 -55.60 -3.39 -14.35
CA CYS A 73 -56.49 -3.53 -13.19
C CYS A 73 -57.68 -4.49 -13.39
N ASN A 74 -58.11 -4.70 -14.64
CA ASN A 74 -59.34 -5.43 -14.97
C ASN A 74 -59.07 -6.77 -15.67
N ARG A 75 -57.82 -7.23 -15.72
CA ARG A 75 -57.41 -8.43 -16.47
C ARG A 75 -56.51 -9.34 -15.66
N ASN A 76 -56.33 -10.56 -16.19
CA ASN A 76 -55.24 -11.41 -15.75
C ASN A 76 -53.90 -10.79 -16.17
N HIS A 77 -53.29 -10.02 -15.26
CA HIS A 77 -52.01 -9.31 -15.42
C HIS A 77 -50.80 -10.24 -15.66
N THR A 78 -51.02 -11.57 -15.62
CA THR A 78 -50.01 -12.59 -15.91
C THR A 78 -50.09 -13.13 -17.34
N ASP A 79 -51.14 -12.79 -18.09
CA ASP A 79 -51.27 -13.23 -19.49
C ASP A 79 -50.38 -12.39 -20.41
N LEU A 80 -49.28 -12.99 -20.86
CA LEU A 80 -48.29 -12.39 -21.75
C LEU A 80 -48.31 -12.99 -23.16
N THR A 81 -49.41 -13.64 -23.56
CA THR A 81 -49.49 -14.41 -24.83
C THR A 81 -49.67 -13.57 -26.10
N SER A 82 -50.08 -12.30 -25.95
CA SER A 82 -50.35 -11.40 -27.09
C SER A 82 -49.08 -10.93 -27.78
N THR A 83 -48.94 -11.24 -29.08
CA THR A 83 -47.78 -10.85 -29.89
C THR A 83 -47.71 -9.36 -30.23
N ASP A 84 -48.85 -8.67 -30.19
CA ASP A 84 -48.93 -7.24 -30.53
C ASP A 84 -48.48 -6.36 -29.36
N THR A 85 -48.52 -6.91 -28.15
CA THR A 85 -48.29 -6.18 -26.90
C THR A 85 -47.17 -6.77 -26.06
N THR A 86 -46.60 -7.90 -26.46
CA THR A 86 -45.51 -8.57 -25.75
C THR A 86 -44.41 -8.97 -26.73
N LEU A 87 -43.17 -8.56 -26.42
CA LEU A 87 -41.96 -9.11 -27.01
C LEU A 87 -41.31 -10.04 -25.99
N ALA A 88 -41.06 -11.29 -26.37
CA ALA A 88 -40.24 -12.22 -25.61
C ALA A 88 -39.02 -12.66 -26.44
N LEU A 89 -37.83 -12.55 -25.87
CA LEU A 89 -36.56 -12.94 -26.47
C LEU A 89 -35.95 -14.09 -25.68
N GLY A 90 -35.64 -15.20 -26.37
CA GLY A 90 -34.78 -16.25 -25.84
C GLY A 90 -33.34 -16.04 -26.30
N CYS A 91 -32.46 -15.75 -25.36
CA CYS A 91 -31.05 -15.44 -25.61
C CYS A 91 -30.16 -16.53 -25.03
N GLN A 92 -29.18 -16.99 -25.80
CA GLN A 92 -28.14 -17.91 -25.33
C GLN A 92 -26.78 -17.19 -25.35
N PRO A 93 -26.05 -17.14 -24.22
CA PRO A 93 -24.75 -16.51 -24.18
C PRO A 93 -23.73 -17.33 -24.96
N SER A 94 -22.75 -16.64 -25.55
CA SER A 94 -21.60 -17.26 -26.22
C SER A 94 -20.31 -16.75 -25.61
N LEU A 95 -19.29 -17.61 -25.59
CA LEU A 95 -17.97 -17.26 -25.09
C LEU A 95 -16.97 -17.31 -26.25
N ALA A 96 -16.14 -16.28 -26.34
CA ALA A 96 -14.95 -16.28 -27.18
C ALA A 96 -13.72 -16.29 -26.28
N ALA A 97 -12.75 -17.14 -26.60
CA ALA A 97 -11.45 -17.17 -25.94
C ALA A 97 -10.33 -16.95 -26.97
N GLY A 98 -9.22 -16.39 -26.55
CA GLY A 98 -8.10 -16.11 -27.44
C GLY A 98 -6.98 -15.35 -26.73
N ALA A 99 -5.96 -14.98 -27.50
CA ALA A 99 -4.88 -14.13 -27.02
C ALA A 99 -5.21 -12.66 -27.27
N ALA A 100 -4.63 -11.76 -26.49
CA ALA A 100 -4.80 -10.33 -26.71
C ALA A 100 -3.58 -9.56 -26.23
N THR A 101 -3.24 -8.50 -26.94
CA THR A 101 -2.32 -7.47 -26.43
C THR A 101 -3.14 -6.50 -25.60
N VAL A 102 -2.88 -6.47 -24.30
CA VAL A 102 -3.57 -5.58 -23.35
C VAL A 102 -2.61 -4.48 -22.94
N THR A 103 -3.02 -3.22 -23.15
CA THR A 103 -2.31 -2.03 -22.65
C THR A 103 -2.98 -1.56 -21.38
N VAL A 104 -2.22 -1.42 -20.31
CA VAL A 104 -2.68 -0.96 -18.99
C VAL A 104 -1.99 0.35 -18.61
N ASN A 105 -2.66 1.19 -17.81
CA ASN A 105 -2.05 2.39 -17.25
C ASN A 105 -1.23 2.10 -15.99
N THR A 106 -0.66 3.15 -15.39
CA THR A 106 0.12 3.09 -14.15
C THR A 106 -0.69 2.59 -12.95
N GLU A 107 -2.01 2.75 -12.97
CA GLU A 107 -2.95 2.28 -11.95
C GLU A 107 -3.44 0.84 -12.21
N GLY A 108 -2.98 0.18 -13.28
CA GLY A 108 -3.38 -1.18 -13.66
C GLY A 108 -4.74 -1.28 -14.37
N GLN A 109 -5.34 -0.15 -14.76
CA GLN A 109 -6.57 -0.10 -15.53
C GLN A 109 -6.30 -0.36 -17.02
N VAL A 110 -7.18 -1.12 -17.65
CA VAL A 110 -7.10 -1.45 -19.08
C VAL A 110 -7.43 -0.22 -19.92
N GLN A 111 -6.48 0.21 -20.75
CA GLN A 111 -6.67 1.29 -21.72
C GLN A 111 -7.07 0.77 -23.10
N ARG A 112 -6.44 -0.33 -23.54
CA ARG A 112 -6.66 -0.90 -24.87
C ARG A 112 -6.52 -2.41 -24.85
N VAL A 113 -7.41 -3.07 -25.57
CA VAL A 113 -7.36 -4.52 -25.83
C VAL A 113 -7.31 -4.72 -27.33
N ALA A 114 -6.26 -5.36 -27.83
CA ALA A 114 -6.11 -5.76 -29.22
C ALA A 114 -6.12 -7.30 -29.28
N PRO A 115 -7.30 -7.92 -29.44
CA PRO A 115 -7.43 -9.37 -29.51
C PRO A 115 -6.82 -9.93 -30.80
N PHE A 116 -6.24 -11.12 -30.73
CA PHE A 116 -5.75 -11.89 -31.87
C PHE A 116 -5.92 -13.39 -31.59
N ASN A 117 -6.09 -14.21 -32.64
CA ASN A 117 -6.39 -15.64 -32.49
C ASN A 117 -7.61 -15.93 -31.61
N THR A 118 -8.66 -15.11 -31.70
CA THR A 118 -9.93 -15.35 -31.02
C THR A 118 -10.72 -16.45 -31.71
N THR A 119 -11.30 -17.33 -30.92
CA THR A 119 -12.14 -18.43 -31.40
C THR A 119 -13.36 -18.57 -30.50
N THR A 120 -14.49 -18.86 -31.15
CA THR A 120 -15.75 -19.25 -30.51
C THR A 120 -15.98 -20.76 -30.60
N ALA A 121 -15.02 -21.52 -31.15
CA ALA A 121 -15.15 -22.96 -31.28
C ALA A 121 -15.04 -23.61 -29.90
N ASP A 122 -16.08 -24.36 -29.52
CA ASP A 122 -16.22 -25.01 -28.21
C ASP A 122 -14.95 -25.76 -27.79
N ASP A 123 -14.34 -26.55 -28.69
CA ASP A 123 -13.15 -27.36 -28.39
C ASP A 123 -11.91 -26.53 -28.04
N GLN A 124 -11.77 -25.34 -28.60
CA GLN A 124 -10.66 -24.44 -28.27
C GLN A 124 -10.92 -23.70 -26.97
N VAL A 125 -12.14 -23.23 -26.79
CA VAL A 125 -12.58 -22.53 -25.57
C VAL A 125 -12.46 -23.46 -24.36
N ARG A 126 -12.91 -24.73 -24.48
CA ARG A 126 -12.86 -25.77 -23.45
C ARG A 126 -11.48 -25.97 -22.83
N ARG A 127 -10.39 -25.77 -23.57
CA ARG A 127 -9.02 -25.92 -23.04
C ARG A 127 -8.72 -24.98 -21.87
N HIS A 128 -9.42 -23.84 -21.81
CA HIS A 128 -9.27 -22.84 -20.76
C HIS A 128 -10.08 -23.14 -19.49
N PHE A 129 -10.92 -24.18 -19.48
CA PHE A 129 -11.80 -24.53 -18.37
C PHE A 129 -11.46 -25.92 -17.81
N SER A 130 -11.74 -26.13 -16.51
CA SER A 130 -11.67 -27.46 -15.87
C SER A 130 -12.97 -28.26 -16.04
N ASN A 131 -14.06 -27.57 -16.37
CA ASN A 131 -15.39 -28.10 -16.63
C ASN A 131 -15.94 -27.51 -17.94
N GLU A 132 -17.21 -27.79 -18.26
CA GLU A 132 -17.85 -27.23 -19.44
C GLU A 132 -17.96 -25.70 -19.35
N PRO A 133 -17.59 -24.92 -20.40
CA PRO A 133 -17.67 -23.45 -20.38
C PRO A 133 -19.07 -22.91 -20.01
N ARG A 134 -20.11 -23.67 -20.34
CA ARG A 134 -21.51 -23.33 -20.02
C ARG A 134 -21.81 -23.27 -18.51
N GLU A 135 -21.05 -23.98 -17.69
CA GLU A 135 -21.18 -23.93 -16.24
C GLU A 135 -20.87 -22.55 -15.69
N LEU A 136 -19.98 -21.81 -16.35
CA LEU A 136 -19.69 -20.42 -16.01
C LEU A 136 -20.95 -19.56 -16.19
N PHE A 137 -21.69 -19.74 -17.29
CA PHE A 137 -22.94 -19.03 -17.52
C PHE A 137 -24.01 -19.40 -16.50
N ARG A 138 -24.16 -20.69 -16.19
CA ARG A 138 -25.13 -21.17 -15.19
C ARG A 138 -24.87 -20.54 -13.82
N GLN A 139 -23.61 -20.54 -13.37
CA GLN A 139 -23.21 -19.90 -12.11
C GLN A 139 -23.44 -18.40 -12.11
N ALA A 140 -23.11 -17.72 -13.22
CA ALA A 140 -23.31 -16.29 -13.35
C ALA A 140 -24.80 -15.93 -13.28
N GLN A 141 -25.64 -16.60 -14.07
CA GLN A 141 -27.09 -16.39 -14.11
C GLN A 141 -27.73 -16.67 -12.74
N GLN A 142 -27.24 -17.66 -11.99
CA GLN A 142 -27.72 -17.92 -10.64
C GLN A 142 -27.53 -16.70 -9.72
N TYR A 143 -26.48 -15.90 -9.92
CA TYR A 143 -26.14 -14.78 -9.07
C TYR A 143 -26.97 -13.53 -9.35
N TYR A 144 -27.21 -13.20 -10.62
CA TYR A 144 -27.84 -11.93 -11.00
C TYR A 144 -29.22 -12.06 -11.63
N ILE A 145 -29.65 -13.27 -12.04
CA ILE A 145 -31.02 -13.52 -12.53
C ILE A 145 -31.84 -14.26 -11.46
N ASN A 146 -31.27 -15.33 -10.87
CA ASN A 146 -31.98 -16.23 -9.94
C ASN A 146 -31.74 -15.93 -8.46
N ASN A 147 -31.06 -14.83 -8.11
CA ASN A 147 -30.99 -14.36 -6.72
C ASN A 147 -32.32 -13.70 -6.33
N GLN A 148 -33.34 -14.55 -6.30
CA GLN A 148 -34.75 -14.28 -6.08
C GLN A 148 -35.04 -14.87 -4.71
N ASN A 149 -34.79 -14.11 -3.66
CA ASN A 149 -35.28 -14.53 -2.35
C ASN A 149 -36.81 -14.42 -2.40
N GLU A 150 -37.53 -15.53 -2.24
CA GLU A 150 -39.02 -15.55 -2.17
C GLU A 150 -39.58 -14.61 -1.09
N ASN A 151 -38.72 -14.23 -0.14
CA ASN A 151 -39.01 -13.29 0.94
C ASN A 151 -38.85 -11.80 0.56
N ASN A 152 -38.24 -11.50 -0.59
CA ASN A 152 -38.18 -10.16 -1.13
C ASN A 152 -39.38 -9.99 -2.06
N ASN A 153 -40.15 -8.93 -1.81
CA ASN A 153 -41.47 -8.65 -2.35
C ASN A 153 -41.45 -8.31 -3.86
N GLY A 154 -40.54 -8.87 -4.66
CA GLY A 154 -40.26 -8.44 -6.04
C GLY A 154 -39.50 -7.11 -6.15
N GLU A 155 -39.02 -6.56 -5.03
CA GLU A 155 -38.31 -5.27 -5.03
C GLU A 155 -36.95 -5.40 -5.74
N GLY A 156 -36.77 -4.62 -6.82
CA GLY A 156 -35.54 -4.59 -7.61
C GLY A 156 -35.37 -5.74 -8.62
N THR A 157 -36.38 -6.59 -8.82
CA THR A 157 -36.30 -7.75 -9.73
C THR A 157 -37.06 -7.57 -11.06
N GLY A 158 -37.73 -6.43 -11.26
CA GLY A 158 -38.32 -6.04 -12.56
C GLY A 158 -39.73 -6.55 -12.78
N ARG A 159 -40.26 -7.37 -11.85
CA ARG A 159 -41.50 -8.12 -12.03
C ARG A 159 -42.77 -7.33 -11.72
N THR A 160 -42.73 -6.02 -11.91
CA THR A 160 -43.77 -5.12 -11.43
C THR A 160 -44.26 -4.26 -12.58
N TRP A 161 -45.57 -4.27 -12.80
CA TRP A 161 -46.19 -3.35 -13.73
C TRP A 161 -46.04 -1.91 -13.23
N HIS A 162 -45.64 -1.01 -14.13
CA HIS A 162 -45.45 0.40 -13.83
C HIS A 162 -46.03 1.27 -14.95
N ASN A 163 -46.35 2.53 -14.63
CA ASN A 163 -46.87 3.52 -15.58
C ASN A 163 -45.93 4.71 -15.77
N ASP A 164 -44.68 4.57 -15.35
CA ASP A 164 -43.62 5.53 -15.58
C ASP A 164 -42.58 4.96 -16.55
N SER A 165 -41.53 5.73 -16.86
CA SER A 165 -40.40 5.27 -17.69
C SER A 165 -39.17 4.93 -16.83
N LEU A 166 -39.39 4.59 -15.56
CA LEU A 166 -38.32 4.26 -14.62
C LEU A 166 -38.06 2.75 -14.65
N PRO A 167 -36.79 2.33 -14.60
CA PRO A 167 -36.47 0.91 -14.55
C PRO A 167 -36.81 0.32 -13.18
N SER A 168 -37.53 -0.80 -13.20
CA SER A 168 -37.91 -1.57 -12.00
C SER A 168 -36.86 -2.61 -11.58
N ASP A 169 -35.82 -2.82 -12.40
CA ASP A 169 -34.66 -3.66 -12.10
C ASP A 169 -33.35 -3.10 -12.67
N PHE A 170 -32.25 -3.65 -12.17
CA PHE A 170 -30.91 -3.23 -12.56
C PHE A 170 -30.52 -3.62 -13.99
N HIS A 171 -31.09 -4.68 -14.59
CA HIS A 171 -30.79 -5.04 -15.98
C HIS A 171 -31.37 -3.97 -16.91
N ASN A 172 -32.65 -3.65 -16.73
CA ASN A 172 -33.33 -2.61 -17.50
C ASN A 172 -32.77 -1.22 -17.21
N TYR A 173 -32.32 -0.95 -15.98
CA TYR A 173 -31.55 0.27 -15.68
C TYR A 173 -30.25 0.34 -16.50
N LEU A 174 -29.47 -0.74 -16.58
CA LEU A 174 -28.21 -0.76 -17.34
C LEU A 174 -28.47 -0.64 -18.86
N ILE A 175 -29.51 -1.31 -19.37
CA ILE A 175 -29.95 -1.17 -20.76
C ILE A 175 -30.32 0.30 -21.05
N ALA A 176 -31.07 0.93 -20.15
CA ALA A 176 -31.47 2.33 -20.29
C ALA A 176 -30.27 3.29 -20.22
N GLN A 177 -29.36 3.08 -19.27
CA GLN A 177 -28.18 3.91 -19.05
C GLN A 177 -27.20 3.87 -20.23
N ARG A 178 -27.09 2.72 -20.90
CA ARG A 178 -26.23 2.55 -22.07
C ARG A 178 -26.68 3.36 -23.29
N ASN A 179 -27.95 3.76 -23.35
CA ASN A 179 -28.57 4.50 -24.45
C ASN A 179 -28.15 3.99 -25.84
N LEU A 180 -28.00 2.67 -25.98
CA LEU A 180 -27.65 2.06 -27.26
C LEU A 180 -28.82 2.30 -28.22
N SER A 181 -28.55 3.03 -29.30
CA SER A 181 -29.49 3.27 -30.41
C SER A 181 -30.69 4.18 -30.10
N GLY A 182 -30.73 4.91 -28.97
CA GLY A 182 -31.88 5.75 -28.60
C GLY A 182 -33.12 5.00 -28.12
N VAL A 183 -33.01 3.67 -27.99
CA VAL A 183 -34.11 2.75 -27.66
C VAL A 183 -34.35 2.66 -26.15
N ALA A 184 -33.37 3.08 -25.35
CA ALA A 184 -33.40 3.04 -23.88
C ALA A 184 -34.67 3.65 -23.26
N ARG A 185 -35.11 4.80 -23.78
CA ARG A 185 -36.34 5.47 -23.29
C ARG A 185 -37.61 4.76 -23.75
N THR A 186 -37.66 4.29 -25.00
CA THR A 186 -38.82 3.57 -25.54
C THR A 186 -38.99 2.18 -24.93
N LEU A 187 -37.90 1.59 -24.42
CA LEU A 187 -37.88 0.25 -23.83
C LEU A 187 -38.60 0.18 -22.48
N LEU A 188 -38.72 1.30 -21.77
CA LEU A 188 -39.42 1.39 -20.48
C LEU A 188 -40.70 2.23 -20.56
N ASP A 189 -40.87 3.03 -21.62
CA ASP A 189 -42.02 3.91 -21.77
C ASP A 189 -43.33 3.11 -22.03
N PRO A 190 -44.35 3.21 -21.16
CA PRO A 190 -45.64 2.54 -21.33
C PRO A 190 -46.45 3.04 -22.52
N HIS A 191 -46.18 4.26 -23.00
CA HIS A 191 -46.87 4.85 -24.15
C HIS A 191 -46.24 4.47 -25.49
N SER A 192 -45.00 3.97 -25.46
CA SER A 192 -44.32 3.48 -26.64
C SER A 192 -44.76 2.04 -26.97
N PRO A 193 -44.81 1.67 -28.26
CA PRO A 193 -45.03 0.27 -28.64
C PRO A 193 -43.89 -0.61 -28.12
N VAL A 194 -44.14 -1.93 -28.05
CA VAL A 194 -43.07 -2.89 -27.73
C VAL A 194 -41.89 -2.71 -28.70
N PRO A 195 -40.65 -2.81 -28.21
CA PRO A 195 -39.48 -2.60 -29.05
C PRO A 195 -39.36 -3.67 -30.13
N SER A 196 -38.64 -3.37 -31.22
CA SER A 196 -38.32 -4.40 -32.21
C SER A 196 -37.38 -5.44 -31.62
N ALA A 197 -37.54 -6.71 -32.00
CA ALA A 197 -36.69 -7.81 -31.53
C ALA A 197 -35.19 -7.54 -31.79
N ALA A 198 -34.84 -6.95 -32.94
CA ALA A 198 -33.46 -6.62 -33.29
C ALA A 198 -32.87 -5.54 -32.38
N ALA A 199 -33.63 -4.48 -32.09
CA ALA A 199 -33.17 -3.41 -31.20
C ALA A 199 -33.04 -3.88 -29.75
N ALA A 200 -34.06 -4.60 -29.25
CA ALA A 200 -34.08 -5.12 -27.88
C ALA A 200 -32.98 -6.16 -27.65
N SER A 201 -32.76 -7.10 -28.59
CA SER A 201 -31.69 -8.10 -28.48
C SER A 201 -30.29 -7.48 -28.47
N ALA A 202 -30.03 -6.47 -29.32
CA ALA A 202 -28.75 -5.78 -29.35
C ALA A 202 -28.47 -5.03 -28.04
N ALA A 203 -29.48 -4.31 -27.51
CA ALA A 203 -29.35 -3.58 -26.26
C ALA A 203 -29.18 -4.53 -25.06
N PHE A 204 -29.98 -5.60 -25.02
CA PHE A 204 -29.88 -6.64 -23.99
C PHE A 204 -28.52 -7.36 -24.01
N ALA A 205 -28.02 -7.75 -25.18
CA ALA A 205 -26.73 -8.44 -25.31
C ALA A 205 -25.56 -7.59 -24.79
N ALA A 206 -25.56 -6.28 -25.06
CA ALA A 206 -24.53 -5.38 -24.58
C ALA A 206 -24.57 -5.19 -23.05
N ALA A 207 -25.77 -5.03 -22.47
CA ALA A 207 -25.94 -4.94 -21.02
C ALA A 207 -25.56 -6.26 -20.33
N TYR A 208 -25.97 -7.40 -20.89
CA TYR A 208 -25.62 -8.73 -20.38
C TYR A 208 -24.10 -8.94 -20.38
N ALA A 209 -23.40 -8.58 -21.46
CA ALA A 209 -21.95 -8.72 -21.55
C ALA A 209 -21.21 -7.89 -20.48
N GLU A 210 -21.70 -6.70 -20.16
CA GLU A 210 -21.14 -5.86 -19.10
C GLU A 210 -21.40 -6.44 -17.70
N ILE A 211 -22.64 -6.83 -17.40
CA ILE A 211 -23.00 -7.45 -16.12
C ILE A 211 -22.14 -8.70 -15.90
N PHE A 212 -22.00 -9.52 -16.95
CA PHE A 212 -21.16 -10.70 -16.92
C PHE A 212 -19.69 -10.36 -16.69
N ALA A 213 -19.15 -9.32 -17.32
CA ALA A 213 -17.78 -8.88 -17.11
C ALA A 213 -17.54 -8.36 -15.67
N ILE A 214 -18.49 -7.62 -15.10
CA ILE A 214 -18.45 -7.14 -13.70
C ILE A 214 -18.48 -8.33 -12.74
N TRP A 215 -19.38 -9.29 -12.96
CA TRP A 215 -19.46 -10.51 -12.16
C TRP A 215 -18.17 -11.32 -12.23
N LEU A 216 -17.63 -11.52 -13.43
CA LEU A 216 -16.37 -12.25 -13.64
C LEU A 216 -15.19 -11.54 -12.95
N ALA A 217 -15.10 -10.21 -13.08
CA ALA A 217 -14.04 -9.43 -12.46
C ALA A 217 -14.12 -9.45 -10.92
N SER A 218 -15.33 -9.34 -10.35
CA SER A 218 -15.54 -9.38 -8.90
C SER A 218 -15.28 -10.75 -8.27
N HIS A 219 -15.36 -11.83 -9.06
CA HIS A 219 -15.15 -13.20 -8.61
C HIS A 219 -13.88 -13.85 -9.17
N LYS A 220 -12.99 -13.07 -9.82
CA LYS A 220 -11.81 -13.58 -10.52
C LYS A 220 -10.91 -14.45 -9.64
N ASP A 221 -10.79 -14.12 -8.34
CA ASP A 221 -9.89 -14.85 -7.42
C ASP A 221 -10.44 -16.24 -7.05
N ARG A 222 -11.75 -16.47 -7.21
CA ARG A 222 -12.39 -17.76 -6.99
C ARG A 222 -12.60 -18.55 -8.29
N LEU A 223 -12.71 -17.86 -9.42
CA LEU A 223 -12.99 -18.46 -10.73
C LEU A 223 -11.72 -18.75 -11.54
N LEU A 224 -10.73 -17.85 -11.50
CA LEU A 224 -9.48 -17.96 -12.25
C LEU A 224 -8.38 -18.55 -11.37
N LEU A 225 -8.57 -19.82 -11.00
CA LEU A 225 -7.61 -20.54 -10.18
C LEU A 225 -6.42 -21.02 -11.01
N PRO A 226 -5.19 -20.99 -10.46
CA PRO A 226 -4.04 -21.59 -11.12
C PRO A 226 -4.29 -23.09 -11.31
N ARG A 227 -4.05 -23.57 -12.52
CA ARG A 227 -4.15 -25.00 -12.85
C ARG A 227 -3.03 -25.76 -12.13
N GLY A 228 -3.37 -26.84 -11.43
CA GLY A 228 -2.42 -27.61 -10.64
C GLY A 228 -1.45 -28.43 -11.49
N ASP A 229 -0.25 -28.70 -10.97
CA ASP A 229 0.86 -29.36 -11.69
C ASP A 229 0.54 -30.79 -12.21
N ASN A 230 -0.52 -31.43 -11.71
CA ASN A 230 -0.93 -32.78 -12.09
C ASN A 230 -1.79 -32.84 -13.36
N ASP A 231 -2.23 -31.70 -13.90
CA ASP A 231 -3.04 -31.66 -15.13
C ASP A 231 -2.15 -31.68 -16.39
N THR A 232 -2.13 -32.84 -17.04
CA THR A 232 -1.34 -33.12 -18.26
C THR A 232 -1.77 -32.32 -19.51
N ALA A 233 -2.88 -31.57 -19.44
CA ALA A 233 -3.40 -30.72 -20.52
C ALA A 233 -2.81 -29.29 -20.51
N SER A 234 -1.52 -29.16 -20.16
CA SER A 234 -0.84 -27.88 -20.05
C SER A 234 -0.57 -27.26 -21.42
N SER A 235 -1.50 -26.48 -21.96
CA SER A 235 -1.15 -25.48 -22.97
C SER A 235 -0.53 -24.29 -22.25
N THR A 236 0.79 -24.31 -22.07
CA THR A 236 1.54 -23.15 -21.60
C THR A 236 1.39 -22.03 -22.62
N LEU A 237 0.59 -21.01 -22.30
CA LEU A 237 0.44 -19.85 -23.16
C LEU A 237 1.67 -18.95 -22.96
N SER A 238 2.60 -18.97 -23.91
CA SER A 238 3.74 -18.06 -23.91
C SER A 238 3.22 -16.64 -24.11
N GLY A 239 3.53 -15.75 -23.17
CA GLY A 239 3.17 -14.35 -23.19
C GLY A 239 4.33 -13.48 -22.72
N HIS A 240 4.35 -12.23 -23.15
CA HIS A 240 5.34 -11.25 -22.71
C HIS A 240 4.65 -10.21 -21.85
N LEU A 241 5.16 -10.02 -20.63
CA LEU A 241 4.75 -8.95 -19.74
C LEU A 241 5.83 -7.86 -19.76
N ILE A 242 5.49 -6.68 -20.25
CA ILE A 242 6.37 -5.50 -20.19
C ILE A 242 5.99 -4.74 -18.93
N VAL A 243 6.81 -4.85 -17.89
CA VAL A 243 6.65 -4.09 -16.64
C VAL A 243 7.68 -2.98 -16.62
N TYR A 244 7.25 -1.75 -16.34
CA TYR A 244 8.18 -0.67 -15.99
C TYR A 244 8.63 -0.87 -14.55
N GLU A 245 9.92 -1.14 -14.36
CA GLU A 245 10.51 -1.28 -13.03
C GLU A 245 11.34 -0.04 -12.71
N THR A 246 11.05 0.61 -11.58
CA THR A 246 11.84 1.75 -11.08
C THR A 246 13.17 1.24 -10.54
N ARG A 247 14.18 1.22 -11.41
CA ARG A 247 15.55 0.86 -11.02
C ARG A 247 16.33 2.11 -10.66
N ILE A 248 16.96 2.11 -9.48
CA ILE A 248 17.94 3.15 -9.11
C ILE A 248 19.22 2.87 -9.89
N PHE A 249 19.39 3.58 -11.00
CA PHE A 249 20.64 3.56 -11.75
C PHE A 249 21.62 4.54 -11.11
N LEU A 250 22.50 4.03 -10.25
CA LEU A 250 23.63 4.83 -9.77
C LEU A 250 24.65 4.89 -10.91
N SER A 251 24.90 6.08 -11.44
CA SER A 251 25.91 6.24 -12.47
C SER A 251 27.29 5.83 -11.92
N THR A 252 28.11 5.18 -12.75
CA THR A 252 29.49 4.81 -12.41
C THR A 252 30.31 5.95 -11.77
N PRO A 253 30.25 7.22 -12.23
CA PRO A 253 30.95 8.31 -11.56
C PRO A 253 30.41 8.61 -10.15
N MET A 254 29.09 8.56 -9.95
CA MET A 254 28.48 8.80 -8.63
C MET A 254 28.87 7.70 -7.65
N PHE A 255 28.92 6.44 -8.10
CA PHE A 255 29.41 5.33 -7.29
C PHE A 255 30.89 5.52 -6.90
N ALA A 256 31.74 5.88 -7.85
CA ALA A 256 33.17 6.11 -7.58
C ALA A 256 33.40 7.22 -6.55
N ILE A 257 32.66 8.34 -6.66
CA ILE A 257 32.74 9.45 -5.70
C ILE A 257 32.29 8.99 -4.30
N ALA A 258 31.17 8.27 -4.21
CA ALA A 258 30.65 7.78 -2.93
C ALA A 258 31.65 6.83 -2.24
N VAL A 259 32.24 5.89 -2.99
CA VAL A 259 33.25 4.96 -2.48
C VAL A 259 34.54 5.71 -2.07
N ALA A 260 34.97 6.70 -2.84
CA ALA A 260 36.15 7.51 -2.51
C ALA A 260 35.97 8.29 -1.20
N ILE A 261 34.81 8.92 -1.01
CA ILE A 261 34.47 9.63 0.23
C ILE A 261 34.46 8.63 1.40
N LEU A 262 33.75 7.52 1.27
CA LEU A 262 33.68 6.50 2.33
C LEU A 262 35.06 5.95 2.70
N SER A 263 35.92 5.72 1.71
CA SER A 263 37.29 5.26 1.92
C SER A 263 38.13 6.29 2.67
N LEU A 264 38.01 7.59 2.32
CA LEU A 264 38.68 8.67 3.04
C LEU A 264 38.21 8.76 4.50
N TYR A 265 36.92 8.59 4.75
CA TYR A 265 36.36 8.58 6.11
C TYR A 265 36.87 7.42 6.97
N VAL A 266 37.29 6.31 6.37
CA VAL A 266 37.90 5.18 7.09
C VAL A 266 39.41 5.39 7.26
N VAL A 267 40.11 5.79 6.19
CA VAL A 267 41.57 5.92 6.18
C VAL A 267 42.03 7.07 7.06
N MET A 268 41.34 8.22 7.06
CA MET A 268 41.76 9.40 7.82
C MET A 268 41.83 9.13 9.33
N PRO A 269 40.79 8.57 9.99
CA PRO A 269 40.89 8.16 11.38
C PRO A 269 42.02 7.16 11.62
N LEU A 270 42.17 6.12 10.79
CA LEU A 270 43.24 5.13 10.97
C LEU A 270 44.63 5.77 10.99
N VAL A 271 44.89 6.71 10.06
CA VAL A 271 46.16 7.45 10.02
C VAL A 271 46.33 8.33 11.27
N VAL A 272 45.29 9.03 11.69
CA VAL A 272 45.32 9.91 12.88
C VAL A 272 45.56 9.09 14.15
N TYR A 273 44.89 7.96 14.31
CA TYR A 273 45.03 7.07 15.46
C TYR A 273 46.38 6.37 15.47
N ALA A 274 46.92 5.96 14.31
CA ALA A 274 48.22 5.32 14.21
C ALA A 274 49.40 6.28 14.47
N ARG A 275 49.30 7.55 14.09
CA ARG A 275 50.39 8.53 14.22
C ARG A 275 50.42 9.30 15.55
N ARG A 276 49.46 9.14 16.45
CA ARG A 276 49.45 9.87 17.74
C ARG A 276 50.21 9.13 18.85
N PRO A 277 51.33 9.67 19.37
CA PRO A 277 52.06 9.07 20.50
C PRO A 277 51.33 9.33 21.83
N GLY A 278 50.66 8.30 22.36
CA GLY A 278 50.53 8.01 23.79
C GLY A 278 49.85 9.02 24.73
N ARG A 279 49.28 10.13 24.25
CA ARG A 279 48.54 11.10 25.07
C ARG A 279 47.06 11.07 24.72
N PHE A 280 46.35 10.06 25.24
CA PHE A 280 44.90 10.01 25.16
C PHE A 280 44.29 10.60 26.43
N LEU A 281 43.37 11.54 26.26
CA LEU A 281 42.30 11.67 27.23
C LEU A 281 41.44 10.41 27.09
N PRO A 282 41.25 9.57 28.13
CA PRO A 282 40.34 8.43 28.11
C PRO A 282 38.91 8.77 27.66
N GLN A 283 38.52 10.04 27.67
CA GLN A 283 37.25 10.52 27.13
C GLN A 283 37.42 11.92 26.54
N LEU A 284 36.92 12.14 25.32
CA LEU A 284 36.71 13.49 24.79
C LEU A 284 35.49 14.08 25.49
N PRO A 285 35.55 15.30 26.06
CA PRO A 285 34.38 15.95 26.64
C PRO A 285 33.43 16.41 25.53
N THR A 286 32.66 15.48 24.98
CA THR A 286 31.58 15.77 24.03
C THR A 286 30.27 16.10 24.73
N THR A 287 30.19 15.84 26.04
CA THR A 287 29.00 16.10 26.87
C THR A 287 29.37 16.84 28.15
N LEU A 288 28.42 17.63 28.68
CA LEU A 288 28.58 18.36 29.95
C LEU A 288 28.89 17.41 31.11
N ALA A 289 28.28 16.23 31.14
CA ALA A 289 28.53 15.21 32.15
C ALA A 289 30.00 14.74 32.15
N SER A 290 30.62 14.61 30.96
CA SER A 290 32.05 14.25 30.85
C SER A 290 32.96 15.36 31.38
N VAL A 291 32.60 16.64 31.17
CA VAL A 291 33.34 17.77 31.76
C VAL A 291 33.25 17.74 33.28
N ILE A 292 32.05 17.55 33.84
CA ILE A 292 31.84 17.46 35.30
C ILE A 292 32.62 16.27 35.87
N ALA A 293 32.61 15.11 35.22
CA ALA A 293 33.37 13.94 35.69
C ALA A 293 34.88 14.20 35.77
N MET A 294 35.45 15.00 34.85
CA MET A 294 36.87 15.36 34.87
C MET A 294 37.27 16.37 35.96
N THR A 295 36.32 17.11 36.52
CA THR A 295 36.58 18.16 37.52
C THR A 295 35.95 17.89 38.88
N ALA A 296 35.07 16.89 39.00
CA ALA A 296 34.26 16.63 40.20
C ALA A 296 35.11 16.40 41.47
N ALA A 297 36.22 15.67 41.35
CA ALA A 297 37.13 15.41 42.47
C ALA A 297 38.25 16.45 42.60
N SER A 298 38.29 17.46 41.71
CA SER A 298 39.39 18.40 41.61
C SER A 298 39.25 19.60 42.56
N GLY A 299 40.39 20.04 43.11
CA GLY A 299 40.54 21.32 43.79
C GLY A 299 40.18 22.52 42.91
N ALA A 300 40.23 22.39 41.58
CA ALA A 300 39.80 23.42 40.64
C ALA A 300 38.37 23.89 40.92
N MET A 301 37.45 22.97 41.25
CA MET A 301 36.04 23.34 41.49
C MET A 301 35.87 24.27 42.71
N ARG A 302 36.79 24.22 43.68
CA ARG A 302 36.79 25.15 44.82
C ARG A 302 37.25 26.54 44.43
N ASP A 303 38.23 26.63 43.54
CA ASP A 303 38.81 27.91 43.10
C ASP A 303 37.85 28.68 42.18
N PHE A 304 36.94 27.96 41.49
CA PHE A 304 35.84 28.51 40.69
C PHE A 304 34.53 28.74 41.46
N ARG A 305 34.51 28.55 42.79
CA ARG A 305 33.30 28.75 43.57
C ARG A 305 32.93 30.24 43.62
N GLY A 306 31.71 30.56 43.21
CA GLY A 306 31.22 31.95 43.18
C GLY A 306 31.55 32.72 41.90
N THR A 307 32.23 32.09 40.93
CA THR A 307 32.57 32.74 39.64
C THR A 307 31.51 32.52 38.55
N SER A 308 30.34 31.95 38.89
CA SER A 308 29.27 31.62 37.93
C SER A 308 28.60 32.86 37.34
N GLY A 309 28.47 33.94 38.13
CA GLY A 309 27.91 35.22 37.68
C GLY A 309 28.92 36.18 37.03
N MET A 310 30.21 35.84 37.05
CA MET A 310 31.27 36.68 36.48
C MET A 310 31.26 36.61 34.95
N THR A 311 31.54 37.74 34.31
CA THR A 311 31.82 37.79 32.87
C THR A 311 33.14 37.09 32.55
N LYS A 312 33.38 36.78 31.26
CA LYS A 312 34.61 36.10 30.82
C LYS A 312 35.87 36.84 31.29
N ARG A 313 35.88 38.17 31.16
CA ARG A 313 37.01 39.04 31.54
C ARG A 313 37.25 39.03 33.05
N GLU A 314 36.21 39.19 33.84
CA GLU A 314 36.31 39.15 35.31
C GLU A 314 36.78 37.78 35.83
N ARG A 315 36.37 36.69 35.17
CA ARG A 315 36.82 35.34 35.51
C ARG A 315 38.29 35.10 35.14
N GLU A 316 38.75 35.70 34.04
CA GLU A 316 40.15 35.63 33.60
C GLU A 316 41.05 36.40 34.58
N GLU A 317 40.66 37.62 34.96
CA GLU A 317 41.35 38.41 36.00
C GLU A 317 41.35 37.70 37.37
N TRP A 318 40.23 37.05 37.75
CA TRP A 318 40.15 36.22 38.96
C TRP A 318 41.13 35.03 38.93
N LEU A 319 41.26 34.36 37.78
CA LEU A 319 42.18 33.23 37.61
C LEU A 319 43.65 33.66 37.60
N GLU A 320 43.96 34.80 36.97
CA GLU A 320 45.30 35.38 37.02
C GLU A 320 45.67 35.76 38.46
N GLY A 321 44.73 36.30 39.23
CA GLY A 321 44.90 36.62 40.65
C GLY A 321 45.14 35.40 41.56
N LEU A 322 44.62 34.22 41.19
CA LEU A 322 44.89 32.95 41.89
C LEU A 322 46.33 32.46 41.65
N GLY A 323 46.94 32.78 40.50
CA GLY A 323 48.31 32.38 40.16
C GLY A 323 48.52 30.87 39.93
N GLU A 324 47.43 30.11 39.78
CA GLU A 324 47.46 28.65 39.65
C GLU A 324 47.40 28.21 38.19
N ARG A 325 48.15 27.16 37.83
CA ARG A 325 48.07 26.52 36.50
C ARG A 325 47.38 25.18 36.62
N TYR A 326 46.56 24.81 35.65
CA TYR A 326 45.84 23.53 35.62
C TYR A 326 46.38 22.61 34.52
N ALA A 327 46.43 21.31 34.77
CA ALA A 327 46.87 20.29 33.83
C ALA A 327 45.95 19.07 33.87
N TYR A 328 45.92 18.30 32.78
CA TYR A 328 45.18 17.04 32.71
C TYR A 328 46.09 15.86 33.04
N GLY A 329 45.63 14.98 33.92
CA GLY A 329 46.35 13.75 34.25
C GLY A 329 45.78 13.06 35.48
N SER A 330 46.58 12.21 36.11
CA SER A 330 46.19 11.49 37.32
C SER A 330 46.55 12.28 38.57
N TYR A 331 45.60 12.47 39.47
CA TYR A 331 45.78 13.25 40.69
C TYR A 331 45.03 12.59 41.87
N LEU A 332 45.33 13.03 43.09
CA LEU A 332 44.66 12.54 44.30
C LEU A 332 43.51 13.48 44.66
N GLY A 333 42.28 12.95 44.74
CA GLY A 333 41.11 13.73 45.10
C GLY A 333 41.22 14.26 46.53
N ALA A 334 41.08 15.57 46.70
CA ALA A 334 41.24 16.20 48.01
C ALA A 334 40.13 15.83 49.00
N ALA A 335 38.95 15.43 48.50
CA ALA A 335 37.77 15.09 49.31
C ALA A 335 37.69 13.60 49.67
N ASP A 336 38.17 12.70 48.80
CA ASP A 336 38.01 11.25 48.96
C ASP A 336 39.32 10.48 49.08
N GLY A 337 40.47 11.13 48.87
CA GLY A 337 41.80 10.53 48.97
C GLY A 337 42.08 9.42 47.95
N ARG A 338 41.28 9.33 46.88
CA ARG A 338 41.44 8.32 45.81
C ARG A 338 42.11 8.93 44.58
N VAL A 339 42.70 8.07 43.74
CA VAL A 339 43.31 8.50 42.48
C VAL A 339 42.22 8.71 41.44
N HIS A 340 42.15 9.92 40.87
CA HIS A 340 41.25 10.31 39.80
C HIS A 340 42.04 10.69 38.55
N VAL A 341 41.38 10.66 37.39
CA VAL A 341 41.94 11.14 36.12
C VAL A 341 41.08 12.31 35.63
N GLY A 342 41.68 13.49 35.49
CA GLY A 342 40.92 14.70 35.20
C GLY A 342 41.81 15.94 35.18
N VAL A 343 41.19 17.11 35.31
CA VAL A 343 41.89 18.41 35.33
C VAL A 343 42.11 18.83 36.78
N GLU A 344 43.36 19.07 37.16
CA GLU A 344 43.75 19.50 38.51
C GLU A 344 44.91 20.51 38.43
N LYS A 345 45.24 21.23 39.52
CA LYS A 345 46.39 22.13 39.51
C LYS A 345 47.67 21.37 39.15
N ALA A 346 48.43 21.93 38.22
CA ALA A 346 49.59 21.33 37.57
C ALA A 346 50.62 20.71 38.54
N PRO A 347 50.93 21.29 39.72
CA PRO A 347 51.86 20.68 40.68
C PRO A 347 51.39 19.34 41.24
N TRP A 348 50.07 19.06 41.24
CA TRP A 348 49.46 17.86 41.81
C TRP A 348 49.10 16.81 40.75
N VAL A 349 49.45 17.05 39.49
CA VAL A 349 49.10 16.19 38.36
C VAL A 349 50.29 15.33 37.92
N SER A 350 50.08 14.02 37.90
CA SER A 350 50.98 13.05 37.27
C SER A 350 50.56 12.81 35.82
N VAL A 351 51.51 12.91 34.89
CA VAL A 351 51.32 12.59 33.45
C VAL A 351 51.21 11.08 33.21
N ARG A 352 51.52 10.24 34.21
CA ARG A 352 51.36 8.79 34.10
C ARG A 352 49.93 8.41 34.48
N VAL A 353 49.18 7.97 33.48
CA VAL A 353 47.94 7.22 33.68
C VAL A 353 48.32 5.94 34.44
N PRO A 354 47.75 5.63 35.62
CA PRO A 354 47.87 4.31 36.18
C PRO A 354 47.10 3.39 35.23
N LEU A 355 47.83 2.74 34.33
CA LEU A 355 47.33 1.52 33.70
C LEU A 355 47.04 0.58 34.86
N GLY A 356 45.76 0.36 35.16
CA GLY A 356 45.35 -0.74 36.03
C GLY A 356 46.09 -1.99 35.57
N GLU A 357 46.62 -2.75 36.52
CA GLU A 357 47.38 -3.98 36.27
C GLU A 357 46.68 -4.79 35.18
N LYS A 358 47.28 -4.83 33.99
CA LYS A 358 46.89 -5.78 32.96
C LYS A 358 47.28 -7.15 33.52
N LYS A 359 46.32 -7.88 34.12
CA LYS A 359 46.43 -9.33 34.20
C LYS A 359 46.68 -9.83 32.78
N ARG A 360 47.89 -10.31 32.51
CA ARG A 360 48.22 -11.04 31.29
C ARG A 360 47.32 -12.27 31.25
N LEU A 361 46.22 -12.20 30.50
CA LEU A 361 45.52 -13.41 30.08
C LEU A 361 46.39 -14.07 29.00
N GLY A 362 47.11 -15.11 29.38
CA GLY A 362 47.78 -16.00 28.46
C GLY A 362 46.73 -16.82 27.71
N TRP A 363 46.42 -16.41 26.49
CA TRP A 363 45.80 -17.27 25.50
C TRP A 363 46.92 -17.96 24.73
N LEU A 364 47.07 -19.27 24.94
CA LEU A 364 47.55 -20.30 23.99
C LEU A 364 47.95 -21.56 24.77
N SER A 365 47.01 -22.50 24.94
CA SER A 365 47.23 -23.95 24.92
C SER A 365 45.99 -24.68 25.45
N GLY A 366 45.24 -25.30 24.53
CA GLY A 366 44.76 -26.69 24.65
C GLY A 366 43.73 -27.08 25.71
N GLY A 367 42.69 -27.77 25.23
CA GLY A 367 42.16 -28.96 25.90
C GLY A 367 40.96 -28.73 26.81
N GLY A 368 39.88 -29.44 26.50
CA GLY A 368 38.61 -29.38 27.22
C GLY A 368 38.66 -29.88 28.66
N GLY A 369 37.63 -29.50 29.42
CA GLY A 369 37.44 -29.95 30.79
C GLY A 369 36.26 -29.25 31.44
N ARG A 370 35.18 -30.02 31.58
CA ARG A 370 33.95 -29.78 32.34
C ARG A 370 34.26 -29.73 33.84
N GLY A 371 33.59 -28.90 34.64
CA GLY A 371 33.64 -29.00 36.10
C GLY A 371 33.17 -27.75 36.84
N ASP A 372 32.20 -27.96 37.73
CA ASP A 372 31.42 -27.01 38.51
C ASP A 372 32.13 -26.36 39.72
N ASP A 373 31.43 -25.37 40.28
CA ASP A 373 31.27 -25.00 41.70
C ASP A 373 32.27 -24.10 42.47
N ASP A 374 31.58 -23.15 43.14
CA ASP A 374 31.77 -22.56 44.47
C ASP A 374 32.87 -21.54 44.80
N GLY A 375 32.43 -20.52 45.56
CA GLY A 375 33.16 -20.17 46.79
C GLY A 375 33.67 -18.74 46.91
N ASN A 376 32.89 -17.94 47.62
CA ASN A 376 33.19 -16.68 48.27
C ASN A 376 34.55 -16.65 49.02
N ASP A 377 35.26 -15.51 49.05
CA ASP A 377 35.76 -14.87 50.28
C ASP A 377 36.59 -13.60 50.01
N GLY A 378 36.28 -12.55 50.78
CA GLY A 378 37.01 -11.30 50.81
C GLY A 378 38.24 -11.32 51.73
N LYS A 379 39.19 -10.42 51.48
CA LYS A 379 40.10 -9.92 52.52
C LYS A 379 40.78 -8.59 52.17
N GLU A 380 40.57 -7.67 53.11
CA GLU A 380 41.35 -6.52 53.59
C GLU A 380 42.46 -5.87 52.73
N ARG A 381 42.34 -4.54 52.64
CA ARG A 381 43.35 -3.60 52.16
C ARG A 381 44.21 -3.11 53.33
N THR A 382 45.52 -3.32 53.26
CA THR A 382 46.50 -2.62 54.11
C THR A 382 47.03 -1.38 53.39
N ALA A 383 46.98 -0.25 54.10
CA ALA A 383 47.54 1.02 53.68
C ALA A 383 49.06 1.07 53.91
N TRP A 384 49.79 1.76 53.03
CA TRP A 384 51.20 2.12 53.25
C TRP A 384 51.33 3.64 53.47
N PRO A 385 52.15 4.10 54.43
CA PRO A 385 52.25 5.51 54.81
C PRO A 385 53.37 6.23 54.05
N TRP A 386 53.04 7.33 53.37
CA TRP A 386 54.02 8.26 52.81
C TRP A 386 54.31 9.38 53.79
N SER A 387 55.25 9.14 54.70
CA SER A 387 55.98 10.22 55.37
C SER A 387 57.39 10.29 54.77
N ARG A 388 57.86 11.51 54.53
CA ARG A 388 59.15 11.92 53.92
C ARG A 388 59.13 12.06 52.39
N LEU A 389 59.04 13.30 51.93
CA LEU A 389 60.21 13.99 51.33
C LEU A 389 59.89 15.47 51.13
N ARG A 390 60.61 16.31 51.88
CA ARG A 390 60.72 17.75 51.68
C ARG A 390 61.56 18.06 50.43
N ARG A 391 61.19 19.17 49.78
CA ARG A 391 62.01 20.15 49.02
C ARG A 391 63.23 19.64 48.26
N LYS A 392 63.22 19.87 46.95
CA LYS A 392 64.31 20.59 46.26
C LYS A 392 63.71 21.58 45.25
N LYS A 393 64.13 22.85 45.37
CA LYS A 393 64.00 23.94 44.39
C LYS A 393 65.13 23.81 43.36
N SER A 394 64.86 24.15 42.09
CA SER A 394 65.77 24.72 41.08
C SER A 394 64.95 24.92 39.80
N ALA A 395 64.54 26.13 39.38
CA ALA A 395 65.27 27.26 38.78
C ALA A 395 65.30 27.22 37.23
N ASN A 396 64.71 28.29 36.64
CA ASN A 396 64.94 29.00 35.37
C ASN A 396 65.13 28.28 34.01
N SER A 397 64.36 28.70 32.99
CA SER A 397 64.66 29.79 32.02
C SER A 397 63.51 29.85 30.99
N GLU A 398 62.73 30.93 30.84
CA GLU A 398 63.04 32.17 30.10
C GLU A 398 63.37 31.95 28.61
N GLN A 399 62.43 32.27 27.71
CA GLN A 399 62.64 33.23 26.62
C GLN A 399 61.35 33.55 25.83
N ASP A 400 61.27 34.85 25.53
CA ASP A 400 60.20 35.63 24.94
C ASP A 400 59.93 35.39 23.44
N GLY A 401 58.79 35.91 22.98
CA GLY A 401 58.48 36.07 21.56
C GLY A 401 57.13 36.74 21.30
N LEU A 402 57.00 38.01 21.67
CA LEU A 402 55.91 38.94 21.32
C LEU A 402 55.93 39.26 19.81
N VAL A 403 54.80 39.21 19.10
CA VAL A 403 54.48 40.18 18.02
C VAL A 403 52.95 40.39 17.96
N THR A 404 52.62 41.66 17.86
CA THR A 404 51.34 42.38 17.96
C THR A 404 50.49 42.38 16.67
N GLU A 405 49.17 42.52 16.84
CA GLU A 405 48.13 43.00 15.88
C GLU A 405 48.44 44.43 15.31
N PRO A 406 47.63 45.16 14.46
CA PRO A 406 46.15 45.14 14.28
C PRO A 406 45.64 45.63 12.87
N PRO A 407 44.48 46.33 12.69
CA PRO A 407 43.11 45.78 12.51
C PRO A 407 42.32 46.45 11.35
N THR A 408 40.98 46.40 11.42
CA THR A 408 39.92 47.16 10.70
C THR A 408 39.36 46.51 9.42
N GLY A 409 38.06 46.59 9.09
CA GLY A 409 36.97 47.41 9.61
C GLY A 409 35.60 46.91 9.12
N ARG A 410 34.56 47.58 9.60
CA ARG A 410 33.13 47.23 9.64
C ARG A 410 32.33 48.33 8.91
N GLN A 411 31.33 47.97 8.10
CA GLN A 411 30.13 48.74 7.69
C GLN A 411 29.50 47.96 6.51
N GLY A 412 28.20 47.73 6.36
CA GLY A 412 27.00 48.37 6.91
C GLY A 412 26.01 48.59 5.76
N SER A 413 24.71 48.32 5.99
CA SER A 413 23.49 48.84 5.31
C SER A 413 23.23 48.43 3.84
N ASP A 414 22.01 48.29 3.32
CA ASP A 414 20.61 48.23 3.81
C ASP A 414 19.71 47.85 2.59
N ASP A 415 18.42 47.56 2.86
CA ASP A 415 17.24 47.62 1.96
C ASP A 415 17.02 46.52 0.89
N ALA A 416 15.81 46.19 0.44
CA ALA A 416 14.43 46.12 0.95
C ALA A 416 13.55 45.63 -0.24
N ASP A 417 12.52 44.85 0.09
CA ASP A 417 11.18 44.82 -0.53
C ASP A 417 10.82 44.26 -1.94
N ALA A 418 9.70 43.52 -1.86
CA ALA A 418 8.48 43.57 -2.69
C ALA A 418 8.20 42.55 -3.81
N ALA A 419 7.25 41.67 -3.44
CA ALA A 419 6.15 41.02 -4.16
C ALA A 419 5.72 41.50 -5.56
N GLY A 420 5.19 40.55 -6.36
CA GLY A 420 4.38 40.82 -7.55
C GLY A 420 3.71 39.57 -8.14
N ARG A 421 2.43 39.71 -8.49
CA ARG A 421 1.38 38.70 -8.79
C ARG A 421 0.91 38.87 -10.25
N ARG A 422 0.46 37.80 -10.95
CA ARG A 422 -0.56 37.71 -12.06
C ARG A 422 -0.26 36.56 -13.04
N GLU A 423 -1.14 35.58 -13.30
CA GLU A 423 -2.43 35.50 -14.05
C GLU A 423 -2.29 34.94 -15.49
N SER A 424 -3.12 33.92 -15.77
CA SER A 424 -3.87 33.63 -17.02
C SER A 424 -3.32 32.74 -18.17
N ASN A 425 -4.11 31.69 -18.46
CA ASN A 425 -4.74 31.23 -19.72
C ASN A 425 -3.97 30.79 -21.00
N GLY A 426 -4.54 29.75 -21.64
CA GLY A 426 -4.44 29.39 -23.08
C GLY A 426 -4.13 27.89 -23.28
N ILE A 427 -5.09 26.98 -23.51
CA ILE A 427 -5.77 26.61 -24.79
C ILE A 427 -4.84 26.65 -26.02
N GLY A 428 -4.62 25.49 -26.63
CA GLY A 428 -4.01 25.33 -27.95
C GLY A 428 -4.11 23.89 -28.46
N GLN A 429 -5.13 23.62 -29.28
CA GLN A 429 -5.25 22.47 -30.18
C GLN A 429 -4.29 22.60 -31.38
N GLN A 430 -3.73 21.47 -31.82
CA GLN A 430 -3.27 21.07 -33.17
C GLN A 430 -2.53 19.72 -32.94
N HIS A 431 -2.75 18.60 -33.62
CA HIS A 431 -3.19 18.30 -34.97
C HIS A 431 -3.80 16.90 -35.02
#